data_AF-A0A931QWP0-F1
#
_entry.id   AF-A0A931QWP0-F1
#
_cell.length_a   1.000
_cell.length_b   1.000
_cell.length_c   1.000
_cell.angle_alpha   90.00
_cell.angle_beta   90.00
_cell.angle_gamma   90.00
#
_symmetry.space_group_name_H-M   'P 1'
#
loop_
_entity.id
_entity.type
_entity.pdbx_description
1 polymer ?
#
loop_
_entity_poly.entity_id
_entity_poly.type
_entity_poly.pdbx_seq_one_letter_code
_entity_poly.pdbx_strand_id
1 'polypeptide(L)' 'MEQETFWTLVRDVAHWEFEIFLIIIFDVIIGILIWPRIRKLFKHHEEDDHKLAELEERVNKLERGK' A
#
# COMPACT_ATOMS: atom_id res chain seq x y z
N MET A 1 11.93 -30.11 33.22
CA MET A 1 11.91 -29.15 32.11
C MET A 1 11.92 -29.98 30.85
N GLU A 2 10.79 -30.08 30.16
CA GLU A 2 10.75 -30.73 28.86
C GLU A 2 11.59 -29.91 27.89
N GLN A 3 12.54 -30.55 27.22
CA GLN A 3 13.35 -29.89 26.21
C GLN A 3 12.49 -29.78 24.96
N GLU A 4 11.91 -28.60 24.74
CA GLU A 4 11.29 -28.31 23.46
C GLU A 4 12.35 -28.42 22.38
N THR A 5 12.17 -29.40 21.49
CA THR A 5 13.06 -29.59 20.35
C THR A 5 12.46 -28.90 19.15
N PHE A 6 13.32 -28.56 18.18
CA PHE A 6 12.89 -27.96 16.91
C PHE A 6 11.70 -28.70 16.26
N TRP A 7 11.66 -30.02 16.39
CA TRP A 7 10.57 -30.86 15.90
C TRP A 7 9.25 -30.73 16.66
N THR A 8 9.30 -30.38 17.95
CA THR A 8 8.10 -30.04 18.73
C THR A 8 7.50 -28.74 18.20
N LEU A 9 8.34 -27.72 17.99
CA LEU A 9 7.92 -26.43 17.43
C LEU A 9 7.28 -26.56 16.04
N VAL A 10 7.89 -27.36 15.16
CA VAL A 10 7.42 -27.57 13.78
C VAL A 10 6.09 -28.34 13.72
N ARG A 11 5.82 -29.21 14.70
CA ARG A 11 4.59 -30.04 14.72
C ARG A 11 3.48 -29.44 15.57
N ASP A 12 3.77 -28.43 16.37
CA ASP A 12 2.78 -27.78 17.21
C ASP A 12 1.90 -26.84 16.37
N VAL A 13 0.63 -27.20 16.26
CA VAL A 13 -0.38 -26.40 15.53
C VAL A 13 -0.55 -25.04 16.20
N ALA A 14 -0.50 -24.96 17.54
CA ALA A 14 -0.67 -23.70 18.25
C ALA A 14 0.48 -22.71 17.94
N HIS A 15 1.68 -23.24 17.70
CA HIS A 15 2.84 -22.44 17.29
C HIS A 15 2.62 -21.82 15.90
N TRP A 16 2.19 -22.62 14.92
CA TRP A 16 1.87 -22.14 13.57
C TRP A 16 0.72 -21.12 13.55
N GLU A 17 -0.34 -21.37 14.33
CA GLU A 17 -1.47 -20.43 14.44
C GLU A 17 -1.01 -19.07 14.98
N PHE A 18 -0.12 -19.06 15.98
CA PHE A 18 0.45 -17.85 16.52
C PHE A 18 1.36 -17.12 15.52
N GLU A 19 2.21 -17.85 14.80
CA GLU A 19 3.08 -17.25 13.78
C GLU A 19 2.26 -16.61 12.64
N ILE A 20 1.23 -17.29 12.14
CA ILE A 20 0.33 -16.75 11.11
C ILE A 20 -0.40 -15.51 11.63
N PHE A 21 -0.87 -15.55 12.88
CA PHE A 21 -1.51 -14.39 13.51
C PHE A 21 -0.57 -13.18 13.58
N LEU A 22 0.70 -13.40 13.96
CA LEU A 22 1.70 -12.35 13.97
C LEU A 22 1.97 -11.81 12.56
N ILE A 23 2.12 -12.68 11.55
CA ILE A 23 2.33 -12.26 10.16
C ILE A 23 1.21 -11.33 9.71
N ILE A 24 -0.05 -11.70 9.95
CA ILE A 24 -1.21 -10.88 9.58
C ILE A 24 -1.17 -9.52 10.28
N ILE A 25 -0.87 -9.49 11.58
CA ILE A 25 -0.76 -8.23 12.33
C ILE A 25 0.34 -7.35 11.75
N PHE A 26 1.52 -7.90 11.50
CA PHE A 26 2.64 -7.15 10.95
C PHE A 26 2.32 -6.64 9.54
N ASP A 27 1.71 -7.45 8.67
CA ASP A 27 1.30 -7.03 7.33
C ASP A 27 0.28 -5.88 7.38
N VAL A 28 -0.69 -5.93 8.30
CA VAL A 28 -1.66 -4.85 8.49
C VAL A 28 -0.96 -3.57 8.96
N ILE A 29 -0.05 -3.66 9.95
CA ILE A 29 0.70 -2.51 10.46
C ILE A 29 1.58 -1.90 9.37
N ILE A 30 2.35 -2.73 8.66
CA ILE A 30 3.20 -2.31 7.55
C ILE A 30 2.35 -1.70 6.43
N GLY A 31 1.23 -2.32 6.10
CA GLY A 31 0.27 -1.82 5.12
C GLY A 31 -0.23 -0.42 5.49
N ILE A 32 -0.64 -0.19 6.74
CA ILE A 32 -1.07 1.13 7.23
C ILE A 32 0.06 2.17 7.17
N LEU A 33 1.28 1.79 7.52
CA LEU A 33 2.44 2.68 7.46
C LEU A 33 2.80 3.09 6.03
N ILE A 34 2.65 2.17 5.07
CA ILE A 34 2.97 2.40 3.65
C ILE A 34 1.80 3.08 2.91
N TRP A 35 0.56 2.86 3.35
CA TRP A 35 -0.67 3.41 2.78
C TRP A 35 -0.62 4.91 2.42
N PRO A 36 -0.17 5.84 3.30
CA PRO A 36 -0.13 7.26 2.96
C PRO A 36 0.82 7.57 1.79
N ARG A 37 1.91 6.81 1.62
CA ARG A 37 2.83 7.00 0.49
C ARG A 37 2.23 6.49 -0.81
N ILE A 38 1.59 5.32 -0.77
CA ILE A 38 0.86 4.78 -1.93
C ILE A 38 -0.24 5.75 -2.33
N ARG A 39 -1.05 6.23 -1.38
CA ARG A 39 -2.11 7.21 -1.64
C ARG A 39 -1.57 8.50 -2.27
N LYS A 40 -0.41 8.99 -1.83
CA LYS A 40 0.24 10.17 -2.42
C LYS A 40 0.67 9.93 -3.87
N LEU A 41 1.18 8.74 -4.20
CA LEU A 41 1.53 8.37 -5.58
C LEU A 41 0.30 8.33 -6.48
N PHE A 42 -0.80 7.72 -6.03
CA PHE A 42 -2.05 7.69 -6.80
C PHE A 42 -2.66 9.08 -6.98
N LYS A 43 -2.63 9.95 -5.95
CA LYS A 43 -3.15 11.32 -6.06
C LYS A 43 -2.38 12.17 -7.08
N HIS A 44 -1.07 11.93 -7.26
CA HIS A 44 -0.30 12.71 -8.22
C HIS A 44 -0.81 12.53 -9.66
N HIS A 45 -1.28 11.34 -10.02
CA HIS A 45 -1.85 11.08 -11.34
C HIS A 45 -3.15 11.86 -11.57
N GLU A 46 -3.98 12.02 -10.55
CA GLU A 46 -5.26 12.73 -10.67
C GLU A 46 -5.09 14.26 -10.80
N GLU A 47 -4.10 14.85 -10.11
CA GLU A 47 -3.79 16.28 -10.23
C GLU A 47 -3.13 16.65 -11.56
N ASP A 48 -2.41 15.72 -12.19
CA ASP A 48 -1.77 15.95 -13.48
C ASP A 48 -2.79 15.96 -14.63
N ASP A 49 -3.78 15.06 -14.61
CA ASP A 49 -4.85 15.02 -15.61
C ASP A 49 -5.69 16.30 -15.62
N HIS A 50 -6.02 16.83 -14.43
CA HIS A 50 -6.80 18.07 -14.34
C HIS A 50 -6.03 19.30 -14.85
N LYS A 51 -4.73 19.38 -14.56
CA LYS A 51 -3.87 20.47 -15.07
C LYS A 51 -3.72 20.37 -16.59
N LEU A 52 -3.62 19.16 -17.13
CA LEU A 52 -3.55 18.95 -18.58
C LEU A 52 -4.81 19.47 -19.28
N ALA A 53 -5.98 19.12 -18.75
CA ALA A 53 -7.27 19.56 -19.29
C ALA A 53 -7.44 21.10 -19.23
N GLU A 54 -7.03 21.74 -18.13
CA GLU A 54 -7.07 23.19 -18.00
C GLU A 54 -6.10 23.89 -18.98
N LEU A 55 -4.90 23.33 -19.18
CA LEU A 55 -3.95 23.81 -20.17
C LEU A 55 -4.50 23.69 -21.60
N GLU A 56 -5.14 22.57 -21.92
CA GLU A 56 -5.73 22.31 -23.23
C GLU A 56 -6.88 23.30 -23.53
N GLU A 57 -7.72 23.60 -22.54
CA GLU A 57 -8.78 24.61 -22.67
C GLU A 57 -8.20 26.02 -22.90
N ARG A 58 -7.12 26.37 -22.19
CA ARG A 58 -6.45 27.67 -22.35
C ARG A 58 -5.78 27.82 -23.71
N VAL A 59 -5.13 26.77 -24.22
CA VAL A 59 -4.54 26.77 -25.57
C VAL A 59 -5.64 26.93 -26.63
N ASN A 60 -6.74 26.19 -26.51
CA ASN A 60 -7.85 26.26 -27.47
C ASN A 60 -8.52 27.65 -27.49
N LYS A 61 -8.65 28.31 -26.33
CA LYS A 61 -9.12 29.71 -26.24
C LYS A 61 -8.17 30.69 -26.91
N LEU A 62 -6.86 30.49 -26.79
CA LEU A 62 -5.85 31.36 -27.42
C LEU A 62 -5.77 31.15 -28.95
N GLU A 63 -5.94 29.91 -29.43
CA GLU A 63 -5.95 29.60 -30.86
C GLU A 63 -7.22 30.12 -31.55
N ARG A 64 -8.38 30.05 -30.90
CA ARG A 64 -9.65 30.60 -31.45
C ARG A 64 -9.75 32.12 -31.37
N GLY A 65 -8.94 32.76 -30.53
CA GLY A 65 -8.91 34.21 -30.35
C GLY A 65 -7.91 34.94 -31.27
N LYS A 66 -7.12 34.20 -32.06
CA LYS A 66 -6.26 34.70 -33.14
C LYS A 66 -6.99 34.65 -34.47
#